data_AF-A0A938SIN4-F1
#
_entry.id   AF-A0A938SIN4-F1
#
_cell.length_a   1.000
_cell.length_b   1.000
_cell.length_c   1.000
_cell.angle_alpha   90.00
_cell.angle_beta   90.00
_cell.angle_gamma   90.00
#
_symmetry.space_group_name_H-M   'P 1'
#
loop_
_entity.id
_entity.type
_entity.pdbx_description
1 polymer ?
#
loop_
_entity_poly.entity_id
_entity_poly.type
_entity_poly.pdbx_seq_one_letter_code
_entity_poly.pdbx_strand_id
1 'polypeptide(L)'
;MPDSFAWVSYVLSACLAIGLVLSAGAVGLAQEEKTLIEWKFDQPGNLKGWTPNGHMKDTAVADGRLKTKVIDWDPFLIGPPCDIPATPFQRIEVRMRATGLPEAGTGLAEFFWTNTTETKYGGFSPGKQTPFQVQGDGQWRTYSVHPFWHAEKKIIRLRLDLPRDKGEYEIEWIRVVEEAPGPAATSPRWEFDDGPGGWRASEGVSQMTCKNGLLSLVAASGESRLVSPPLQVQALDNPYVAIRMAVDKGDTAQITFASSKTNGLHKTSFPIKPDGQMRTYNLDLGANARWDDKIIALALRPTMTAGANVRID
;
A
#
# COMPACT_ATOMS: atom_id res chain seq x y z
N MET A 1 17.12 -43.42 -76.60
CA MET A 1 18.22 -42.99 -75.70
C MET A 1 17.75 -43.31 -74.28
N PRO A 2 18.56 -44.06 -73.50
CA PRO A 2 18.06 -44.90 -72.41
C PRO A 2 18.23 -44.22 -71.06
N ASP A 3 17.37 -44.56 -70.09
CA ASP A 3 17.68 -44.49 -68.64
C ASP A 3 16.52 -45.20 -67.92
N SER A 4 16.67 -46.35 -67.24
CA SER A 4 17.58 -46.81 -66.18
C SER A 4 16.79 -46.95 -64.86
N PHE A 5 16.82 -48.18 -64.32
CA PHE A 5 16.24 -48.61 -63.05
C PHE A 5 17.00 -48.01 -61.86
N ALA A 6 16.32 -47.70 -60.74
CA ALA A 6 16.62 -48.29 -59.42
C ALA A 6 15.84 -47.67 -58.24
N TRP A 7 15.13 -48.56 -57.53
CA TRP A 7 15.05 -48.79 -56.08
C TRP A 7 14.94 -47.65 -55.07
N VAL A 8 13.84 -47.75 -54.29
CA VAL A 8 13.50 -47.07 -53.05
C VAL A 8 14.50 -47.38 -51.93
N SER A 9 14.87 -46.37 -51.15
CA SER A 9 15.47 -46.55 -49.82
C SER A 9 14.88 -45.51 -48.85
N TYR A 10 14.28 -46.01 -47.76
CA TYR A 10 13.83 -45.23 -46.61
C TYR A 10 15.02 -44.88 -45.72
N VAL A 11 15.08 -43.63 -45.24
CA VAL A 11 15.83 -43.27 -44.03
C VAL A 11 14.90 -42.46 -43.12
N LEU A 12 14.77 -42.95 -41.88
CA LEU A 12 13.96 -42.35 -40.82
C LEU A 12 14.52 -40.97 -40.41
N SER A 13 13.67 -39.94 -40.40
CA SER A 13 13.90 -38.74 -39.59
C SER A 13 13.26 -38.92 -38.22
N ALA A 14 14.10 -39.03 -37.20
CA ALA A 14 13.69 -38.92 -35.81
C ALA A 14 13.47 -37.43 -35.47
N CYS A 15 12.22 -37.00 -35.35
CA CYS A 15 11.89 -35.70 -34.79
C CYS A 15 11.95 -35.79 -33.25
N LEU A 16 12.95 -35.13 -32.67
CA LEU A 16 13.07 -34.92 -31.23
C LEU A 16 11.95 -33.95 -30.79
N ALA A 17 10.93 -34.45 -30.09
CA ALA A 17 9.92 -33.61 -29.47
C ALA A 17 10.51 -32.97 -28.20
N ILE A 18 10.94 -31.71 -28.29
CA ILE A 18 11.23 -30.88 -27.12
C ILE A 18 9.87 -30.50 -26.53
N GLY A 19 9.49 -31.19 -25.45
CA GLY A 19 8.34 -30.82 -24.64
C GLY A 19 8.59 -29.47 -23.98
N LEU A 20 7.92 -28.42 -24.46
CA LEU A 20 7.85 -27.14 -23.79
C LEU A 20 6.99 -27.32 -22.53
N VAL A 21 7.63 -27.52 -21.38
CA VAL A 21 6.94 -27.43 -20.10
C VAL A 21 6.65 -25.96 -19.85
N LEU A 22 5.44 -25.51 -20.23
CA LEU A 22 4.89 -24.25 -19.77
C LEU A 22 4.62 -24.39 -18.27
N SER A 23 5.58 -24.00 -17.45
CA SER A 23 5.34 -23.73 -16.04
C SER A 23 4.29 -22.62 -15.98
N ALA A 24 3.06 -22.99 -15.64
CA ALA A 24 2.00 -22.05 -15.32
C ALA A 24 2.44 -21.25 -14.09
N GLY A 25 3.07 -20.10 -14.33
CA GLY A 25 3.18 -19.07 -13.30
C GLY A 25 1.78 -18.70 -12.88
N ALA A 26 1.51 -18.75 -11.57
CA ALA A 26 0.31 -18.16 -11.01
C ALA A 26 0.34 -16.66 -11.32
N VAL A 27 -0.28 -16.27 -12.42
CA VAL A 27 -0.65 -14.89 -12.65
C VAL A 27 -1.74 -14.62 -11.62
N GLY A 28 -1.35 -14.04 -10.48
CA GLY A 28 -2.32 -13.48 -9.55
C GLY A 28 -3.19 -12.52 -10.34
N LEU A 29 -4.50 -12.78 -10.41
CA LEU A 29 -5.44 -11.83 -11.00
C LEU A 29 -5.29 -10.54 -10.20
N ALA A 30 -4.77 -9.50 -10.84
CA ALA A 30 -4.73 -8.18 -10.25
C ALA A 30 -6.18 -7.82 -9.88
N GLN A 31 -6.36 -7.45 -8.61
CA GLN A 31 -7.65 -7.04 -8.11
C GLN A 31 -8.13 -5.83 -8.93
N GLU A 32 -9.37 -5.85 -9.40
CA GLU A 32 -9.89 -4.76 -10.23
C GLU A 32 -9.88 -3.46 -9.42
N GLU A 33 -9.10 -2.49 -9.90
CA GLU A 33 -9.02 -1.17 -9.31
C GLU A 33 -9.89 -0.20 -10.09
N LYS A 34 -10.73 0.54 -9.37
CA LYS A 34 -11.59 1.58 -9.94
C LYS A 34 -11.14 2.95 -9.44
N THR A 35 -10.83 3.86 -10.35
CA THR A 35 -10.69 5.27 -9.99
C THR A 35 -12.08 5.88 -9.74
N LEU A 36 -12.33 6.34 -8.52
CA LEU A 36 -13.60 6.97 -8.13
C LEU A 36 -13.65 8.44 -8.54
N ILE A 37 -12.53 9.13 -8.36
CA ILE A 37 -12.36 10.53 -8.75
C ILE A 37 -10.88 10.81 -9.02
N GLU A 38 -10.59 11.66 -9.99
CA GLU A 38 -9.25 12.10 -10.34
C GLU A 38 -9.23 13.61 -10.64
N TRP A 39 -8.23 14.30 -10.09
CA TRP A 39 -7.86 15.66 -10.43
C TRP A 39 -6.50 15.63 -11.12
N LYS A 40 -6.53 15.60 -12.45
CA LYS A 40 -5.33 15.65 -13.29
C LYS A 40 -5.01 17.10 -13.66
N PHE A 41 -3.80 17.56 -13.39
CA PHE A 41 -3.37 18.94 -13.61
C PHE A 41 -2.81 19.15 -15.02
N ASP A 42 -3.60 18.82 -16.04
CA ASP A 42 -3.18 18.77 -17.45
C ASP A 42 -3.50 20.04 -18.27
N GLN A 43 -4.27 20.96 -17.72
CA GLN A 43 -4.72 22.18 -18.38
C GLN A 43 -4.04 23.40 -17.74
N PRO A 44 -3.20 24.16 -18.49
CA PRO A 44 -2.56 25.35 -17.96
C PRO A 44 -3.54 26.33 -17.31
N GLY A 45 -3.18 26.83 -16.12
CA GLY A 45 -4.01 27.74 -15.31
C GLY A 45 -5.20 27.09 -14.58
N ASN A 46 -5.52 25.82 -14.82
CA ASN A 46 -6.67 25.16 -14.21
C ASN A 46 -6.28 24.26 -13.01
N LEU A 47 -6.44 24.78 -11.79
CA LEU A 47 -6.19 24.05 -10.54
C LEU A 47 -7.24 22.97 -10.22
N LYS A 48 -8.22 22.71 -11.10
CA LYS A 48 -9.32 21.75 -10.88
C LYS A 48 -10.06 21.97 -9.55
N GLY A 49 -10.17 23.23 -9.11
CA GLY A 49 -10.81 23.62 -7.86
C GLY A 49 -9.96 23.47 -6.60
N TRP A 50 -8.71 23.01 -6.71
CA TRP A 50 -7.76 23.04 -5.59
C TRP A 50 -7.33 24.48 -5.29
N THR A 51 -7.34 24.85 -4.02
CA THR A 51 -7.04 26.22 -3.56
C THR A 51 -5.85 26.22 -2.60
N PRO A 52 -4.75 26.91 -2.94
CA PRO A 52 -3.61 27.09 -2.03
C PRO A 52 -3.95 28.05 -0.89
N ASN A 53 -3.32 27.84 0.28
CA ASN A 53 -3.32 28.82 1.35
C ASN A 53 -2.17 29.84 1.21
N GLY A 54 -2.06 30.77 2.17
CA GLY A 54 -1.07 31.85 2.16
C GLY A 54 0.37 31.43 2.47
N HIS A 55 0.63 30.16 2.82
CA HIS A 55 1.98 29.65 3.11
C HIS A 55 2.64 28.99 1.89
N MET A 56 2.04 29.21 0.72
CA MET A 56 2.55 28.77 -0.57
C MET A 56 2.56 29.93 -1.55
N LYS A 57 3.49 29.87 -2.50
CA LYS A 57 3.56 30.83 -3.61
C LYS A 57 3.75 30.12 -4.93
N ASP A 58 3.60 30.90 -6.00
CA ASP A 58 3.81 30.46 -7.37
C ASP A 58 2.99 29.21 -7.73
N THR A 59 1.83 29.04 -7.07
CA THR A 59 0.94 27.90 -7.28
C THR A 59 0.22 28.07 -8.62
N ALA A 60 0.61 27.27 -9.62
CA ALA A 60 0.01 27.32 -10.95
C ALA A 60 0.07 25.96 -11.63
N VAL A 61 -0.85 25.72 -12.56
CA VAL A 61 -0.77 24.57 -13.47
C VAL A 61 -0.08 24.99 -14.76
N ALA A 62 0.99 24.30 -15.12
CA ALA A 62 1.73 24.48 -16.37
C ALA A 62 2.50 23.18 -16.67
N ASP A 63 2.78 22.91 -17.95
CA ASP A 63 3.55 21.73 -18.39
C ASP A 63 2.98 20.38 -17.88
N GLY A 64 1.64 20.28 -17.79
CA GLY A 64 0.95 19.06 -17.36
C GLY A 64 1.02 18.77 -15.85
N ARG A 65 1.30 19.78 -15.01
CA ARG A 65 1.40 19.62 -13.56
C ARG A 65 1.08 20.91 -12.80
N LEU A 66 0.58 20.76 -11.57
CA LEU A 66 0.55 21.83 -10.58
C LEU A 66 1.96 21.99 -10.01
N LYS A 67 2.50 23.20 -10.03
CA LYS A 67 3.76 23.57 -9.37
C LYS A 67 3.44 24.48 -8.20
N THR A 68 4.15 24.35 -7.08
CA THR A 68 4.00 25.25 -5.93
C THR A 68 5.27 25.29 -5.10
N LYS A 69 5.50 26.40 -4.40
CA LYS A 69 6.61 26.57 -3.47
C LYS A 69 6.10 26.85 -2.07
N VAL A 70 6.56 26.04 -1.11
CA VAL A 70 6.32 26.28 0.31
C VAL A 70 7.21 27.42 0.78
N ILE A 71 6.62 28.39 1.48
CA ILE A 71 7.31 29.59 1.98
C ILE A 71 7.15 29.80 3.49
N ASP A 72 6.30 29.02 4.15
CA ASP A 72 6.05 29.15 5.58
C ASP A 72 5.58 27.83 6.22
N TRP A 73 5.27 27.87 7.52
CA TRP A 73 5.18 26.71 8.42
C TRP A 73 3.97 25.77 8.23
N ASP A 74 2.90 26.17 7.55
CA ASP A 74 1.68 25.34 7.38
C ASP A 74 1.12 25.39 5.95
N PRO A 75 1.83 24.83 4.96
CA PRO A 75 1.40 24.86 3.56
C PRO A 75 0.34 23.80 3.27
N PHE A 76 -0.81 24.21 2.73
CA PHE A 76 -1.84 23.25 2.33
C PHE A 76 -2.67 23.67 1.12
N LEU A 77 -3.10 22.67 0.35
CA LEU A 77 -4.06 22.80 -0.75
C LEU A 77 -5.40 22.21 -0.29
N ILE A 78 -6.49 22.99 -0.36
CA ILE A 78 -7.84 22.47 -0.12
C ILE A 78 -8.45 22.05 -1.45
N GLY A 79 -8.91 20.81 -1.56
CA GLY A 79 -9.56 20.28 -2.77
C GLY A 79 -10.97 20.83 -2.99
N PRO A 80 -11.52 20.63 -4.20
CA PRO A 80 -12.94 20.93 -4.46
C PRO A 80 -13.84 19.98 -3.65
N PRO A 81 -15.14 20.31 -3.50
CA PRO A 81 -16.12 19.35 -3.00
C PRO A 81 -16.12 18.06 -3.83
N CYS A 82 -16.32 16.93 -3.16
CA CYS A 82 -16.54 15.62 -3.75
C CYS A 82 -17.70 14.90 -3.05
N ASP A 83 -18.06 13.73 -3.53
CA ASP A 83 -19.01 12.83 -2.87
C ASP A 83 -18.56 11.39 -3.08
N ILE A 84 -17.90 10.84 -2.06
CA ILE A 84 -17.31 9.51 -2.11
C ILE A 84 -17.91 8.69 -0.97
N PRO A 85 -18.72 7.64 -1.24
CA PRO A 85 -19.09 6.66 -0.24
C PRO A 85 -17.83 6.04 0.36
N ALA A 86 -17.66 6.14 1.68
CA ALA A 86 -16.41 5.78 2.33
C ALA A 86 -16.36 4.27 2.59
N THR A 87 -15.32 3.61 2.05
CA THR A 87 -15.06 2.18 2.29
C THR A 87 -13.63 1.97 2.81
N PRO A 88 -13.32 0.84 3.46
CA PRO A 88 -11.97 0.57 3.96
C PRO A 88 -11.00 0.12 2.86
N PHE A 89 -11.49 -0.07 1.63
CA PHE A 89 -10.71 -0.55 0.48
C PHE A 89 -10.31 0.59 -0.47
N GLN A 90 -10.44 1.83 0.00
CA GLN A 90 -10.07 3.02 -0.74
C GLN A 90 -8.70 3.54 -0.30
N ARG A 91 -7.98 4.11 -1.25
CA ARG A 91 -6.74 4.87 -1.01
C ARG A 91 -6.72 6.15 -1.82
N ILE A 92 -6.09 7.16 -1.25
CA ILE A 92 -5.73 8.38 -1.98
C ILE A 92 -4.38 8.13 -2.62
N GLU A 93 -4.24 8.44 -3.90
CA GLU A 93 -2.96 8.43 -4.56
C GLU A 93 -2.61 9.84 -5.03
N VAL A 94 -1.34 10.20 -4.89
CA VAL A 94 -0.79 11.44 -5.43
C VAL A 94 0.50 11.17 -6.19
N ARG A 95 0.54 11.61 -7.44
CA ARG A 95 1.75 11.58 -8.26
C ARG A 95 2.48 12.91 -8.10
N MET A 96 3.57 12.89 -7.35
CA MET A 96 4.29 14.09 -6.93
C MET A 96 5.80 13.88 -6.93
N ARG A 97 6.54 14.95 -7.19
CA ARG A 97 7.96 15.07 -6.85
C ARG A 97 8.18 16.28 -5.96
N ALA A 98 9.20 16.20 -5.11
CA ALA A 98 9.59 17.29 -4.24
C ALA A 98 11.10 17.54 -4.33
N THR A 99 11.53 18.77 -4.12
CA THR A 99 12.93 19.17 -3.94
C THR A 99 13.05 20.19 -2.80
N GLY A 100 14.26 20.38 -2.26
CA GLY A 100 14.53 21.43 -1.28
C GLY A 100 14.00 21.17 0.13
N LEU A 101 13.77 19.91 0.50
CA LEU A 101 13.33 19.53 1.86
C LEU A 101 14.48 19.65 2.88
N PRO A 102 14.24 20.17 4.10
CA PRO A 102 15.28 20.53 5.06
C PRO A 102 15.86 19.38 5.91
N GLU A 103 15.28 18.17 5.91
CA GLU A 103 15.78 17.01 6.67
C GLU A 103 16.09 15.84 5.75
N ALA A 104 17.32 15.27 5.77
CA ALA A 104 17.73 14.02 5.10
C ALA A 104 17.23 13.76 3.65
N GLY A 105 16.67 14.76 2.97
CA GLY A 105 15.91 14.59 1.73
C GLY A 105 14.47 14.06 1.89
N THR A 106 13.84 14.10 3.08
CA THR A 106 12.47 13.62 3.33
C THR A 106 11.60 14.65 4.07
N GLY A 107 10.27 14.51 4.01
CA GLY A 107 9.35 15.35 4.77
C GLY A 107 7.96 14.73 4.94
N LEU A 108 7.31 15.05 6.07
CA LEU A 108 5.97 14.53 6.40
C LEU A 108 4.88 15.35 5.71
N ALA A 109 4.12 14.71 4.82
CA ALA A 109 2.89 15.25 4.25
C ALA A 109 1.66 14.59 4.91
N GLU A 110 0.50 15.22 4.81
CA GLU A 110 -0.74 14.68 5.35
C GLU A 110 -1.89 14.89 4.36
N PHE A 111 -2.74 13.88 4.18
CA PHE A 111 -4.08 14.10 3.64
C PHE A 111 -5.07 14.21 4.78
N PHE A 112 -5.67 15.39 4.95
CA PHE A 112 -6.87 15.58 5.74
C PHE A 112 -8.10 15.25 4.90
N TRP A 113 -9.10 14.67 5.54
CA TRP A 113 -10.37 14.30 4.91
C TRP A 113 -11.54 14.64 5.82
N THR A 114 -12.71 14.87 5.24
CA THR A 114 -13.89 15.23 6.03
C THR A 114 -15.20 14.78 5.38
N ASN A 115 -16.21 14.58 6.23
CA ASN A 115 -17.59 14.25 5.88
C ASN A 115 -18.59 15.39 6.18
N THR A 116 -18.10 16.52 6.66
CA THR A 116 -18.89 17.69 7.08
C THR A 116 -18.16 18.99 6.73
N THR A 117 -18.88 20.11 6.70
CA THR A 117 -18.30 21.46 6.58
C THR A 117 -18.41 22.26 7.87
N GLU A 118 -19.00 21.68 8.92
CA GLU A 118 -19.51 22.41 10.10
C GLU A 118 -18.45 22.66 11.19
N THR A 119 -17.20 22.26 10.99
CA THR A 119 -16.13 22.53 11.96
C THR A 119 -15.58 23.95 11.80
N LYS A 120 -14.89 24.45 12.83
CA LYS A 120 -14.19 25.76 12.78
C LYS A 120 -13.16 25.90 11.63
N TYR A 121 -12.75 24.79 11.02
CA TYR A 121 -11.81 24.75 9.89
C TYR A 121 -12.49 24.25 8.61
N GLY A 122 -13.78 24.56 8.43
CA GLY A 122 -14.53 24.23 7.22
C GLY A 122 -14.71 22.74 6.98
N GLY A 123 -14.78 21.94 8.05
CA GLY A 123 -14.93 20.49 8.00
C GLY A 123 -13.72 19.72 8.51
N PHE A 124 -12.51 20.26 8.41
CA PHE A 124 -11.30 19.56 8.82
C PHE A 124 -11.12 19.58 10.35
N SER A 125 -10.48 18.56 10.90
CA SER A 125 -10.22 18.44 12.33
C SER A 125 -8.97 17.61 12.59
N PRO A 126 -8.20 17.91 13.67
CA PRO A 126 -7.14 17.02 14.13
C PRO A 126 -7.68 15.61 14.40
N GLY A 127 -6.92 14.59 14.00
CA GLY A 127 -7.30 13.19 14.09
C GLY A 127 -8.03 12.65 12.84
N LYS A 128 -8.39 13.51 11.89
CA LYS A 128 -8.96 13.14 10.58
C LYS A 128 -7.97 13.43 9.45
N GLN A 129 -6.78 12.86 9.60
CA GLN A 129 -5.74 12.93 8.60
C GLN A 129 -4.95 11.63 8.53
N THR A 130 -4.32 11.42 7.38
CA THR A 130 -3.46 10.27 7.13
C THR A 130 -2.10 10.76 6.66
N PRO A 131 -1.06 10.63 7.51
CA PRO A 131 0.28 11.08 7.18
C PRO A 131 0.97 10.12 6.20
N PHE A 132 1.87 10.65 5.39
CA PHE A 132 2.77 9.89 4.52
C PHE A 132 4.10 10.61 4.34
N GLN A 133 5.18 9.85 4.12
CA GLN A 133 6.51 10.40 3.93
C GLN A 133 6.78 10.71 2.46
N VAL A 134 7.23 11.93 2.19
CA VAL A 134 7.60 12.44 0.87
C VAL A 134 9.12 12.42 0.73
N GLN A 135 9.60 12.02 -0.44
CA GLN A 135 11.01 12.04 -0.83
C GLN A 135 11.31 13.31 -1.66
N GLY A 136 12.33 14.05 -1.25
CA GLY A 136 12.79 15.33 -1.78
C GLY A 136 13.93 15.23 -2.80
N ASP A 137 14.08 14.09 -3.47
CA ASP A 137 15.16 13.79 -4.42
C ASP A 137 14.85 14.20 -5.88
N GLY A 138 13.74 14.92 -6.09
CA GLY A 138 13.29 15.37 -7.41
C GLY A 138 12.73 14.27 -8.32
N GLN A 139 12.65 13.02 -7.86
CA GLN A 139 12.08 11.92 -8.63
C GLN A 139 10.57 11.87 -8.47
N TRP A 140 9.87 11.64 -9.57
CA TRP A 140 8.43 11.45 -9.55
C TRP A 140 8.05 10.14 -8.86
N ARG A 141 7.19 10.23 -7.85
CA ARG A 141 6.64 9.08 -7.12
C ARG A 141 5.13 9.12 -7.06
N THR A 142 4.52 7.95 -7.05
CA THR A 142 3.12 7.79 -6.67
C THR A 142 3.11 7.40 -5.20
N TYR A 143 2.55 8.26 -4.35
CA TYR A 143 2.36 7.97 -2.94
C TYR A 143 0.94 7.45 -2.74
N SER A 144 0.81 6.26 -2.16
CA SER A 144 -0.48 5.62 -1.88
C SER A 144 -0.79 5.70 -0.39
N VAL A 145 -1.85 6.43 -0.06
CA VAL A 145 -2.25 6.79 1.31
C VAL A 145 -3.54 6.06 1.63
N HIS A 146 -3.52 5.21 2.67
CA HIS A 146 -4.64 4.35 3.05
C HIS A 146 -5.33 4.89 4.30
N PRO A 147 -6.40 5.69 4.14
CA PRO A 147 -7.03 6.39 5.26
C PRO A 147 -7.89 5.48 6.14
N PHE A 148 -8.39 4.35 5.62
CA PHE A 148 -9.36 3.49 6.31
C PHE A 148 -10.52 4.30 6.90
N TRP A 149 -11.05 5.27 6.13
CA TRP A 149 -12.01 6.28 6.58
C TRP A 149 -13.49 5.83 6.63
N HIS A 150 -13.73 4.52 6.52
CA HIS A 150 -15.07 3.95 6.38
C HIS A 150 -16.07 4.33 7.49
N ALA A 151 -15.60 4.60 8.71
CA ALA A 151 -16.47 5.04 9.80
C ALA A 151 -17.07 6.45 9.54
N GLU A 152 -16.50 7.21 8.60
CA GLU A 152 -17.07 8.48 8.13
C GLU A 152 -18.31 8.32 7.26
N LYS A 153 -18.55 7.11 6.71
CA LYS A 153 -19.61 6.74 5.76
C LYS A 153 -19.55 7.44 4.40
N LYS A 154 -19.11 8.70 4.36
CA LYS A 154 -18.87 9.47 3.13
C LYS A 154 -17.73 10.45 3.33
N ILE A 155 -17.03 10.78 2.25
CA ILE A 155 -16.02 11.84 2.20
C ILE A 155 -16.49 12.89 1.21
N ILE A 156 -16.46 14.15 1.66
CA ILE A 156 -16.95 15.29 0.88
C ILE A 156 -15.85 16.28 0.49
N ARG A 157 -14.66 16.15 1.08
CA ARG A 157 -13.53 17.02 0.78
C ARG A 157 -12.21 16.45 1.26
N LEU A 158 -11.14 16.78 0.53
CA LEU A 158 -9.75 16.50 0.89
C LEU A 158 -8.98 17.80 1.10
N ARG A 159 -7.94 17.76 1.92
CA ARG A 159 -6.90 18.79 2.02
C ARG A 159 -5.54 18.10 2.06
N LEU A 160 -4.62 18.55 1.23
CA LEU A 160 -3.24 18.07 1.18
C LEU A 160 -2.35 19.08 1.90
N ASP A 161 -1.77 18.66 3.01
CA ASP A 161 -0.77 19.42 3.74
C ASP A 161 0.60 18.93 3.25
N LEU A 162 1.42 19.86 2.74
CA LEU A 162 2.77 19.57 2.28
C LEU A 162 3.75 19.65 3.46
N PRO A 163 4.93 19.01 3.36
CA PRO A 163 5.96 19.16 4.39
C PRO A 163 6.28 20.63 4.67
N ARG A 164 6.46 20.91 5.97
CA ARG A 164 6.59 22.26 6.53
C ARG A 164 7.90 22.95 6.10
N ASP A 165 7.96 24.25 6.40
CA ASP A 165 9.10 25.15 6.26
C ASP A 165 9.47 25.50 4.81
N LYS A 166 10.00 24.55 4.04
CA LYS A 166 10.55 24.80 2.70
C LYS A 166 10.38 23.59 1.79
N GLY A 167 10.22 23.86 0.50
CA GLY A 167 10.21 22.83 -0.54
C GLY A 167 9.54 23.33 -1.81
N GLU A 168 9.90 22.72 -2.93
CA GLU A 168 9.26 22.91 -4.21
C GLU A 168 8.59 21.60 -4.61
N TYR A 169 7.31 21.67 -4.98
CA TYR A 169 6.48 20.51 -5.23
C TYR A 169 5.85 20.62 -6.60
N GLU A 170 5.85 19.49 -7.30
CA GLU A 170 5.14 19.35 -8.56
C GLU A 170 4.21 18.14 -8.47
N ILE A 171 2.96 18.31 -8.86
CA ILE A 171 1.89 17.31 -8.76
C ILE A 171 1.26 17.13 -10.13
N GLU A 172 1.27 15.91 -10.66
CA GLU A 172 0.60 15.58 -11.93
C GLU A 172 -0.88 15.30 -11.72
N TRP A 173 -1.20 14.53 -10.69
CA TRP A 173 -2.57 14.20 -10.35
C TRP A 173 -2.72 13.81 -8.88
N ILE A 174 -3.95 13.98 -8.38
CA ILE A 174 -4.44 13.39 -7.13
C ILE A 174 -5.68 12.57 -7.51
N ARG A 175 -5.82 11.35 -6.99
CA ARG A 175 -7.01 10.53 -7.24
C ARG A 175 -7.39 9.72 -6.01
N VAL A 176 -8.64 9.29 -5.97
CA VAL A 176 -9.11 8.26 -5.03
C VAL A 176 -9.44 7.03 -5.84
N VAL A 177 -8.84 5.92 -5.46
CA VAL A 177 -9.08 4.61 -6.07
C VAL A 177 -9.68 3.68 -5.04
N GLU A 178 -10.57 2.82 -5.52
CA GLU A 178 -11.16 1.73 -4.76
C GLU A 178 -10.64 0.42 -5.34
N GLU A 179 -10.03 -0.38 -4.48
CA GLU A 179 -9.69 -1.76 -4.77
C GLU A 179 -10.92 -2.60 -4.46
N ALA A 180 -11.40 -3.38 -5.43
CA ALA A 180 -12.50 -4.32 -5.16
C ALA A 180 -12.08 -5.21 -3.98
N PRO A 181 -12.90 -5.38 -2.91
CA PRO A 181 -12.48 -6.25 -1.84
C PRO A 181 -12.35 -7.69 -2.34
N GLY A 182 -11.24 -8.34 -2.00
CA GLY A 182 -11.10 -9.78 -2.21
C GLY A 182 -12.12 -10.55 -1.37
N PRO A 183 -12.30 -11.85 -1.60
CA PRO A 183 -13.06 -12.67 -0.69
C PRO A 183 -12.45 -12.55 0.71
N ALA A 184 -13.29 -12.29 1.71
CA ALA A 184 -12.85 -12.25 3.09
C ALA A 184 -12.37 -13.65 3.51
N ALA A 185 -11.36 -13.70 4.38
CA ALA A 185 -10.92 -14.96 4.96
C ALA A 185 -12.08 -15.61 5.73
N THR A 186 -12.31 -16.89 5.47
CA THR A 186 -13.30 -17.71 6.19
C THR A 186 -12.81 -18.13 7.58
N SER A 187 -11.49 -18.10 7.79
CA SER A 187 -10.82 -18.42 9.05
C SER A 187 -9.60 -17.50 9.25
N PRO A 188 -9.35 -16.99 10.47
CA PRO A 188 -8.15 -16.19 10.77
C PRO A 188 -6.93 -17.08 11.08
N ARG A 189 -6.79 -18.22 10.39
CA ARG A 189 -5.69 -19.17 10.56
C ARG A 189 -5.18 -19.57 9.18
N TRP A 190 -3.86 -19.59 9.06
CA TRP A 190 -3.15 -19.92 7.83
C TRP A 190 -2.05 -20.94 8.16
N GLU A 191 -1.82 -21.89 7.26
CA GLU A 191 -0.79 -22.96 7.38
C GLU A 191 0.04 -23.10 6.08
N PHE A 192 -0.17 -22.18 5.12
CA PHE A 192 0.54 -22.01 3.84
C PHE A 192 0.81 -23.25 2.95
N ASP A 193 0.16 -24.39 3.22
CA ASP A 193 0.27 -25.61 2.42
C ASP A 193 -0.25 -25.43 0.99
N ASP A 194 -1.40 -24.77 0.85
CA ASP A 194 -2.10 -24.53 -0.43
C ASP A 194 -1.80 -23.15 -1.03
N GLY A 195 -0.68 -22.54 -0.64
CA GLY A 195 -0.26 -21.21 -1.10
C GLY A 195 -0.44 -20.12 -0.04
N PRO A 196 -0.45 -18.82 -0.43
CA PRO A 196 -0.36 -17.72 0.54
C PRO A 196 -1.66 -17.47 1.31
N GLY A 197 -2.73 -18.23 1.08
CA GLY A 197 -4.00 -18.06 1.79
C GLY A 197 -4.60 -16.65 1.68
N GLY A 198 -4.37 -15.99 0.54
CA GLY A 198 -4.79 -14.62 0.27
C GLY A 198 -3.85 -13.52 0.77
N TRP A 199 -2.78 -13.88 1.49
CA TRP A 199 -1.74 -12.91 1.87
C TRP A 199 -0.98 -12.41 0.65
N ARG A 200 -0.69 -11.12 0.61
CA ARG A 200 -0.04 -10.46 -0.51
C ARG A 200 1.18 -9.68 -0.04
N ALA A 201 2.24 -9.76 -0.84
CA ALA A 201 3.37 -8.85 -0.75
C ALA A 201 2.91 -7.42 -1.09
N SER A 202 3.26 -6.46 -0.24
CA SER A 202 3.25 -5.04 -0.58
C SER A 202 4.68 -4.54 -0.86
N GLU A 203 4.84 -3.26 -1.18
CA GLU A 203 6.13 -2.68 -1.56
C GLU A 203 7.25 -3.02 -0.56
N GLY A 204 8.42 -3.38 -1.09
CA GLY A 204 9.58 -3.80 -0.30
C GLY A 204 9.69 -5.31 -0.09
N VAL A 205 8.65 -6.12 -0.34
CA VAL A 205 8.78 -7.59 -0.30
C VAL A 205 9.26 -8.12 -1.65
N SER A 206 10.19 -9.08 -1.64
CA SER A 206 10.65 -9.80 -2.83
C SER A 206 10.74 -11.30 -2.57
N GLN A 207 10.78 -12.11 -3.63
CA GLN A 207 10.95 -13.58 -3.55
C GLN A 207 9.91 -14.29 -2.66
N MET A 208 8.68 -13.77 -2.60
CA MET A 208 7.60 -14.39 -1.83
C MET A 208 7.20 -15.73 -2.47
N THR A 209 7.31 -16.82 -1.71
CA THR A 209 6.98 -18.18 -2.15
C THR A 209 6.34 -18.99 -1.02
N CYS A 210 5.46 -19.92 -1.36
CA CYS A 210 4.94 -20.91 -0.42
C CYS A 210 5.50 -22.29 -0.76
N LYS A 211 6.13 -22.96 0.21
CA LYS A 211 6.67 -24.31 0.03
C LYS A 211 6.71 -25.05 1.35
N ASN A 212 6.22 -26.30 1.36
CA ASN A 212 6.22 -27.18 2.53
C ASN A 212 5.55 -26.53 3.75
N GLY A 213 4.38 -25.92 3.58
CA GLY A 213 3.65 -25.23 4.65
C GLY A 213 4.26 -23.91 5.11
N LEU A 214 5.26 -23.36 4.41
CA LEU A 214 5.93 -22.11 4.81
C LEU A 214 5.79 -21.02 3.76
N LEU A 215 5.36 -19.83 4.20
CA LEU A 215 5.49 -18.59 3.44
C LEU A 215 6.90 -18.01 3.67
N SER A 216 7.72 -18.00 2.62
CA SER A 216 9.09 -17.48 2.64
C SER A 216 9.20 -16.21 1.80
N LEU A 217 9.98 -15.23 2.25
CA LEU A 217 10.22 -13.99 1.52
C LEU A 217 11.55 -13.32 1.90
N VAL A 218 11.97 -12.35 1.09
CA VAL A 218 13.03 -11.39 1.43
C VAL A 218 12.42 -10.01 1.68
N ALA A 219 12.68 -9.45 2.86
CA ALA A 219 12.33 -8.07 3.18
C ALA A 219 13.35 -7.13 2.53
N ALA A 220 13.13 -6.73 1.27
CA ALA A 220 14.09 -5.95 0.48
C ALA A 220 14.22 -4.49 0.97
N SER A 221 13.25 -3.99 1.71
CA SER A 221 13.33 -2.69 2.38
C SER A 221 12.93 -2.81 3.85
N GLY A 222 13.24 -1.77 4.64
CA GLY A 222 12.71 -1.69 6.00
C GLY A 222 11.18 -1.73 6.01
N GLU A 223 10.51 -1.18 5.00
CA GLU A 223 9.05 -1.03 4.92
C GLU A 223 8.30 -2.27 4.41
N SER A 224 9.01 -3.36 4.14
CA SER A 224 8.46 -4.62 3.65
C SER A 224 7.26 -5.10 4.48
N ARG A 225 6.10 -5.24 3.84
CA ARG A 225 4.85 -5.65 4.51
C ARG A 225 4.14 -6.75 3.73
N LEU A 226 3.60 -7.72 4.48
CA LEU A 226 2.58 -8.66 4.03
C LEU A 226 1.21 -8.13 4.44
N VAL A 227 0.25 -8.13 3.52
CA VAL A 227 -1.13 -7.68 3.76
C VAL A 227 -2.04 -8.90 3.68
N SER A 228 -2.88 -9.09 4.71
CA SER A 228 -3.86 -10.17 4.76
C SER A 228 -4.97 -9.99 3.70
N PRO A 229 -5.70 -11.08 3.35
CA PRO A 229 -7.02 -10.90 2.75
C PRO A 229 -7.95 -10.13 3.70
N PRO A 230 -9.06 -9.55 3.20
CA PRO A 230 -10.04 -8.90 4.07
C PRO A 230 -10.50 -9.82 5.20
N LEU A 231 -10.71 -9.25 6.39
CA LEU A 231 -11.08 -10.01 7.59
C LEU A 231 -12.48 -9.62 8.08
N GLN A 232 -13.06 -10.49 8.91
CA GLN A 232 -14.30 -10.25 9.66
C GLN A 232 -14.16 -10.89 11.04
N VAL A 233 -13.08 -10.57 11.75
CA VAL A 233 -12.72 -11.24 13.01
C VAL A 233 -13.23 -10.42 14.20
N GLN A 234 -14.05 -11.03 15.06
CA GLN A 234 -14.49 -10.35 16.28
C GLN A 234 -13.31 -10.16 17.24
N ALA A 235 -12.96 -8.90 17.52
CA ALA A 235 -11.79 -8.53 18.31
C ALA A 235 -11.83 -9.09 19.74
N LEU A 236 -13.00 -9.04 20.38
CA LEU A 236 -13.21 -9.49 21.76
C LEU A 236 -13.01 -11.00 21.91
N ASP A 237 -13.42 -11.78 20.91
CA ASP A 237 -13.28 -13.24 20.92
C ASP A 237 -11.87 -13.68 20.51
N ASN A 238 -11.09 -12.77 19.89
CA ASN A 238 -9.74 -13.03 19.38
C ASN A 238 -8.77 -11.94 19.86
N PRO A 239 -8.48 -11.84 21.17
CA PRO A 239 -7.64 -10.79 21.73
C PRO A 239 -6.14 -10.99 21.46
N TYR A 240 -5.74 -12.15 20.93
CA TYR A 240 -4.36 -12.48 20.63
C TYR A 240 -4.12 -12.67 19.14
N VAL A 241 -2.97 -12.19 18.66
CA VAL A 241 -2.41 -12.58 17.36
C VAL A 241 -1.16 -13.40 17.62
N ALA A 242 -1.18 -14.66 17.16
CA ALA A 242 -0.04 -15.56 17.22
C ALA A 242 0.65 -15.60 15.85
N ILE A 243 1.95 -15.40 15.81
CA ILE A 243 2.76 -15.41 14.59
C ILE A 243 3.91 -16.38 14.79
N ARG A 244 3.97 -17.46 14.02
CA ARG A 244 5.12 -18.36 14.03
C ARG A 244 6.04 -18.00 12.87
N MET A 245 7.19 -17.39 13.17
CA MET A 245 8.11 -16.95 12.12
C MET A 245 9.58 -17.05 12.54
N ALA A 246 10.44 -17.14 11.53
CA ALA A 246 11.88 -17.03 11.60
C ALA A 246 12.35 -15.81 10.80
N VAL A 247 13.28 -15.05 11.36
CA VAL A 247 13.92 -13.90 10.71
C VAL A 247 15.42 -13.98 11.00
N ASP A 248 16.28 -13.57 10.06
CA ASP A 248 17.75 -13.60 10.22
C ASP A 248 18.38 -12.22 10.48
N LYS A 249 17.62 -11.12 10.35
CA LYS A 249 18.07 -9.74 10.58
C LYS A 249 16.98 -8.84 11.17
N GLY A 250 17.41 -7.92 12.03
CA GLY A 250 16.55 -6.95 12.71
C GLY A 250 15.97 -7.48 14.03
N ASP A 251 15.53 -6.57 14.89
CA ASP A 251 15.12 -6.87 16.26
C ASP A 251 13.66 -6.50 16.56
N THR A 252 12.98 -5.90 15.57
CA THR A 252 11.63 -5.35 15.73
C THR A 252 10.75 -5.73 14.55
N ALA A 253 9.58 -6.27 14.84
CA ALA A 253 8.48 -6.47 13.89
C ALA A 253 7.27 -5.62 14.29
N GLN A 254 6.28 -5.54 13.41
CA GLN A 254 5.06 -4.76 13.66
C GLN A 254 3.84 -5.42 13.02
N ILE A 255 2.76 -5.49 13.78
CA ILE A 255 1.41 -5.73 13.26
C ILE A 255 0.73 -4.38 13.06
N THR A 256 0.08 -4.22 11.92
CA THR A 256 -0.81 -3.11 11.59
C THR A 256 -2.20 -3.67 11.35
N PHE A 257 -3.25 -2.99 11.81
CA PHE A 257 -4.62 -3.46 11.69
C PHE A 257 -5.62 -2.30 11.53
N ALA A 258 -6.83 -2.64 11.07
CA ALA A 258 -7.99 -1.74 11.06
C ALA A 258 -9.21 -2.44 11.70
N SER A 259 -10.00 -1.66 12.42
CA SER A 259 -11.28 -2.06 13.01
C SER A 259 -12.43 -1.50 12.15
N SER A 260 -13.58 -2.18 12.12
CA SER A 260 -14.82 -1.72 11.47
C SER A 260 -15.45 -0.48 12.09
N LYS A 261 -15.04 -0.12 13.31
CA LYS A 261 -15.65 0.93 14.11
C LYS A 261 -14.86 2.23 14.10
N THR A 262 -13.56 2.18 13.85
CA THR A 262 -12.69 3.36 13.94
C THR A 262 -11.88 3.57 12.66
N ASN A 263 -11.71 4.83 12.29
CA ASN A 263 -10.91 5.18 11.11
C ASN A 263 -9.41 4.96 11.36
N GLY A 264 -8.68 4.83 10.26
CA GLY A 264 -7.23 4.78 10.26
C GLY A 264 -6.65 3.39 10.53
N LEU A 265 -5.35 3.29 10.30
CA LEU A 265 -4.55 2.13 10.64
C LEU A 265 -3.96 2.28 12.04
N HIS A 266 -4.04 1.22 12.82
CA HIS A 266 -3.44 1.13 14.15
C HIS A 266 -2.32 0.10 14.12
N LYS A 267 -1.33 0.24 15.01
CA LYS A 267 -0.14 -0.60 14.98
C LYS A 267 0.38 -0.94 16.36
N THR A 268 0.96 -2.13 16.45
CA THR A 268 1.67 -2.63 17.64
C THR A 268 3.01 -3.20 17.16
N SER A 269 4.11 -2.63 17.66
CA SER A 269 5.45 -3.19 17.44
C SER A 269 5.81 -4.17 18.54
N PHE A 270 6.65 -5.15 18.22
CA PHE A 270 7.10 -6.16 19.17
C PHE A 270 8.52 -6.63 18.86
N PRO A 271 9.30 -7.04 19.88
CA PRO A 271 10.65 -7.52 19.68
C PRO A 271 10.67 -8.91 19.03
N ILE A 272 11.65 -9.13 18.17
CA ILE A 272 11.90 -10.41 17.50
C ILE A 272 13.36 -10.84 17.70
N LYS A 273 13.64 -12.14 17.53
CA LYS A 273 15.02 -12.67 17.59
C LYS A 273 15.52 -13.01 16.18
N PRO A 274 16.56 -12.33 15.68
CA PRO A 274 17.11 -12.58 14.34
C PRO A 274 18.09 -13.75 14.31
N ASP A 275 17.67 -14.94 14.72
CA ASP A 275 18.53 -16.14 14.76
C ASP A 275 18.22 -17.15 13.64
N GLY A 276 17.32 -16.79 12.73
CA GLY A 276 16.88 -17.65 11.63
C GLY A 276 16.05 -18.86 12.08
N GLN A 277 15.67 -18.97 13.36
CA GLN A 277 14.89 -20.08 13.90
C GLN A 277 13.41 -19.73 14.01
N MET A 278 12.54 -20.72 13.83
CA MET A 278 11.09 -20.54 13.98
C MET A 278 10.75 -20.26 15.45
N ARG A 279 10.06 -19.15 15.70
CA ARG A 279 9.60 -18.72 17.01
C ARG A 279 8.15 -18.29 16.94
N THR A 280 7.39 -18.57 18.00
CA THR A 280 6.02 -18.09 18.14
C THR A 280 6.00 -16.81 18.96
N TYR A 281 5.47 -15.75 18.36
CA TYR A 281 5.23 -14.46 18.99
C TYR A 281 3.74 -14.32 19.25
N ASN A 282 3.34 -14.31 20.52
CA ASN A 282 1.96 -14.11 20.94
C ASN A 282 1.78 -12.66 21.38
N LEU A 283 0.98 -11.91 20.65
CA LEU A 283 0.73 -10.49 20.91
C LEU A 283 -0.64 -10.33 21.55
N ASP A 284 -0.69 -9.77 22.76
CA ASP A 284 -1.93 -9.33 23.39
C ASP A 284 -2.38 -8.02 22.75
N LEU A 285 -3.32 -8.11 21.82
CA LEU A 285 -3.95 -6.94 21.20
C LEU A 285 -5.23 -6.53 21.91
N GLY A 286 -5.81 -7.39 22.76
CA GLY A 286 -6.94 -7.04 23.62
C GLY A 286 -6.65 -5.88 24.57
N ALA A 287 -5.39 -5.69 24.96
CA ALA A 287 -4.94 -4.51 25.72
C ALA A 287 -4.91 -3.20 24.90
N ASN A 288 -4.94 -3.28 23.56
CA ASN A 288 -4.98 -2.11 22.69
C ASN A 288 -6.43 -1.65 22.50
N ALA A 289 -6.78 -0.46 23.00
CA ALA A 289 -8.13 0.10 22.91
C ALA A 289 -8.67 0.28 21.47
N ARG A 290 -7.80 0.18 20.45
CA ARG A 290 -8.18 0.21 19.03
C ARG A 290 -8.47 -1.16 18.43
N TRP A 291 -8.08 -2.25 19.11
CA TRP A 291 -8.47 -3.61 18.78
C TRP A 291 -9.91 -3.83 19.24
N ASP A 292 -10.86 -3.26 18.50
CA ASP A 292 -12.28 -3.24 18.87
C ASP A 292 -13.19 -3.66 17.71
N ASP A 293 -14.42 -4.01 18.05
CA ASP A 293 -15.45 -4.48 17.12
C ASP A 293 -14.95 -5.61 16.20
N LYS A 294 -15.02 -5.47 14.87
CA LYS A 294 -14.44 -6.43 13.93
C LYS A 294 -13.13 -5.93 13.38
N ILE A 295 -12.10 -6.75 13.43
CA ILE A 295 -10.87 -6.53 12.70
C ILE A 295 -11.12 -6.89 11.23
N ILE A 296 -10.94 -5.88 10.37
CA ILE A 296 -11.28 -5.94 8.94
C ILE A 296 -10.05 -6.02 8.03
N ALA A 297 -8.88 -5.66 8.55
CA ALA A 297 -7.61 -5.78 7.85
C ALA A 297 -6.47 -5.99 8.84
N LEU A 298 -5.48 -6.78 8.42
CA LEU A 298 -4.24 -7.03 9.12
C LEU A 298 -3.06 -6.91 8.14
N ALA A 299 -1.93 -6.41 8.60
CA ALA A 299 -0.67 -6.48 7.88
C ALA A 299 0.48 -6.78 8.85
N LEU A 300 1.45 -7.55 8.37
CA LEU A 300 2.68 -7.89 9.09
C LEU A 300 3.86 -7.23 8.40
N ARG A 301 4.60 -6.42 9.15
CA ARG A 301 5.97 -6.02 8.84
C ARG A 301 6.89 -6.96 9.63
N PRO A 302 7.45 -8.01 9.00
CA PRO A 302 8.16 -9.06 9.73
C PRO A 302 9.50 -8.59 10.31
N THR A 303 10.06 -7.50 9.79
CA THR A 303 11.24 -6.83 10.33
C THR A 303 11.29 -5.39 9.82
N MET A 304 11.97 -4.50 10.55
CA MET A 304 12.27 -3.14 10.07
C MET A 304 13.61 -3.04 9.33
N THR A 305 14.33 -4.15 9.18
CA THR A 305 15.66 -4.21 8.55
C THR A 305 15.58 -4.78 7.14
N ALA A 306 16.20 -4.08 6.18
CA ALA A 306 16.30 -4.53 4.80
C ALA A 306 17.25 -5.73 4.62
N GLY A 307 17.01 -6.53 3.58
CA GLY A 307 17.79 -7.71 3.21
C GLY A 307 17.65 -8.90 4.15
N ALA A 308 16.58 -8.96 4.95
CA ALA A 308 16.32 -10.09 5.85
C ALA A 308 15.58 -11.23 5.12
N ASN A 309 15.98 -12.47 5.40
CA ASN A 309 15.22 -13.66 5.03
C ASN A 309 14.18 -13.95 6.10
N VAL A 310 12.93 -14.15 5.68
CA VAL A 310 11.79 -14.38 6.57
C VAL A 310 11.09 -15.68 6.16
N ARG A 311 10.71 -16.50 7.14
CA ARG A 311 9.85 -17.67 6.97
C ARG A 311 8.71 -17.61 7.98
N ILE A 312 7.49 -17.93 7.56
CA ILE A 312 6.27 -17.87 8.37
C ILE A 312 5.52 -19.19 8.19
N ASP A 313 4.98 -19.69 9.29
CA ASP A 313 4.05 -20.83 9.38
C ASP A 313 2.70 -20.30 9.91
#